data_AF-A0A512HC19-F1
#
_entry.id   AF-A0A512HC19-F1
#
_cell.length_a   1.000
_cell.length_b   1.000
_cell.length_c   1.000
_cell.angle_alpha   90.00
_cell.angle_beta   90.00
_cell.angle_gamma   90.00
#
_symmetry.space_group_name_H-M   'P 1'
#
loop_
_entity.id
_entity.type
_entity.pdbx_description
1 polymer ?
#
loop_
_entity_poly.entity_id
_entity_poly.type
_entity_poly.pdbx_seq_one_letter_code
_entity_poly.pdbx_strand_id
1 'polypeptide(L)'
;MAVQRPRRVFAIERTMQRQAAAQELGLALPAPSAEPNVPTGNGGPDSGLIGQLLIEVKELRRELAALKSEKNGESDAPRPTIDPDESQLLRIEIAGMIRSLAMAKREIAEIKHPMADEDRVQRATFELDAIVGATERATHRILDASERININCDKVFSLIGDDEMLSPLINNIATEVFTIIEACNFQDITGQRIYRVVKTLEFIEDRIKKIIETWGVSAFADLPLPQTDVVVHTTDALVDGPQLESAALSQADIDALFG
;
A
#
# COMPACT_ATOMS: atom_id res chain seq x y z
N MET A 1 -8.32 -26.87 -3.48
CA MET A 1 -9.42 -26.16 -4.18
C MET A 1 -8.85 -24.87 -4.76
N ALA A 2 -8.66 -24.80 -6.08
CA ALA A 2 -8.08 -23.64 -6.75
C ALA A 2 -9.18 -22.59 -7.02
N VAL A 3 -8.99 -21.37 -6.54
CA VAL A 3 -9.89 -20.23 -6.74
C VAL A 3 -9.68 -19.67 -8.15
N GLN A 4 -10.62 -19.94 -9.06
CA GLN A 4 -10.62 -19.39 -10.42
C GLN A 4 -11.00 -17.90 -10.40
N ARG A 5 -10.10 -17.05 -10.92
CA ARG A 5 -10.35 -15.60 -11.08
C ARG A 5 -11.36 -15.35 -12.23
N PRO A 6 -12.26 -14.36 -12.11
CA PRO A 6 -13.24 -14.07 -13.16
C PRO A 6 -12.56 -13.48 -14.41
N ARG A 7 -12.89 -14.05 -15.58
CA ARG A 7 -12.34 -13.65 -16.89
C ARG A 7 -12.93 -12.29 -17.32
N ARG A 8 -12.07 -11.37 -17.78
CA ARG A 8 -12.51 -10.06 -18.33
C ARG A 8 -13.15 -10.27 -19.70
N VAL A 9 -14.37 -9.76 -19.87
CA VAL A 9 -15.20 -9.91 -21.07
C VAL A 9 -15.07 -8.65 -21.93
N PHE A 10 -14.79 -8.79 -23.22
CA PHE A 10 -14.58 -7.66 -24.14
C PHE A 10 -15.90 -7.00 -24.56
N ALA A 11 -15.86 -5.73 -24.99
CA ALA A 11 -17.07 -4.94 -25.31
C ALA A 11 -17.99 -5.62 -26.36
N ILE A 12 -17.38 -6.33 -27.31
CA ILE A 12 -18.07 -7.08 -28.37
C ILE A 12 -18.81 -8.31 -27.80
N GLU A 13 -18.18 -9.00 -26.85
CA GLU A 13 -18.73 -10.18 -26.19
C GLU A 13 -19.90 -9.79 -25.27
N ARG A 14 -19.86 -8.59 -24.68
CA ARG A 14 -20.97 -8.00 -23.91
C ARG A 14 -22.16 -7.60 -24.79
N THR A 15 -21.93 -7.19 -26.04
CA THR A 15 -23.00 -6.87 -27.00
C THR A 15 -23.67 -8.13 -27.52
N MET A 16 -22.89 -9.19 -27.79
CA MET A 16 -23.44 -10.49 -28.18
C MET A 16 -24.22 -11.17 -27.05
N GLN A 17 -23.76 -11.10 -25.79
CA GLN A 17 -24.54 -11.60 -24.65
C GLN A 17 -25.86 -10.85 -24.46
N ARG A 18 -25.89 -9.53 -24.71
CA ARG A 18 -27.14 -8.76 -24.71
C ARG A 18 -28.09 -9.16 -25.84
N GLN A 19 -27.55 -9.44 -27.03
CA GLN A 19 -28.35 -9.92 -28.17
C GLN A 19 -28.94 -11.30 -27.90
N ALA A 20 -28.15 -12.23 -27.32
CA ALA A 20 -28.62 -13.56 -26.96
C ALA A 20 -29.72 -13.51 -25.87
N ALA A 21 -29.52 -12.69 -24.83
CA ALA A 21 -30.51 -12.54 -23.74
C ALA A 21 -31.83 -11.89 -24.21
N ALA A 22 -31.77 -10.93 -25.14
CA ALA A 22 -32.98 -10.32 -25.70
C ALA A 22 -33.78 -11.28 -26.59
N GLN A 23 -33.09 -12.21 -27.26
CA GLN A 23 -33.69 -13.22 -28.13
C GLN A 23 -34.38 -14.34 -27.33
N GLU A 24 -33.84 -14.71 -26.17
CA GLU A 24 -34.49 -15.64 -25.23
C GLU A 24 -35.73 -15.04 -24.54
N LEU A 25 -35.75 -13.73 -24.28
CA LEU A 25 -36.88 -13.05 -23.64
C LEU A 25 -37.98 -12.59 -24.62
N GLY A 26 -37.81 -12.79 -25.93
CA GLY A 26 -38.82 -12.41 -26.92
C GLY A 26 -39.09 -10.90 -27.02
N LEU A 27 -38.17 -10.05 -26.56
CA LEU A 27 -38.27 -8.60 -26.70
C LEU A 27 -37.67 -8.13 -28.03
N ALA A 28 -38.46 -7.39 -28.81
CA ALA A 28 -37.97 -6.76 -30.03
C ALA A 28 -36.98 -5.63 -29.71
N LEU A 29 -35.75 -5.75 -30.21
CA LEU A 29 -34.73 -4.71 -30.11
C LEU A 29 -34.92 -3.64 -31.20
N PRO A 30 -34.64 -2.36 -30.91
CA PRO A 30 -34.65 -1.30 -31.91
C PRO A 30 -33.50 -1.50 -32.91
N ALA A 31 -33.81 -1.30 -34.20
CA ALA A 31 -32.87 -1.40 -35.32
C ALA A 31 -31.74 -0.34 -35.21
N PRO A 32 -30.55 -0.59 -35.79
CA PRO A 32 -29.44 0.35 -35.74
C PRO A 32 -29.79 1.59 -36.58
N SER A 33 -29.81 2.76 -35.93
CA SER A 33 -30.03 4.04 -36.60
C SER A 33 -28.88 4.34 -37.56
N ALA A 34 -29.23 4.41 -38.84
CA ALA A 34 -28.40 4.99 -39.90
C ALA A 34 -28.25 6.51 -39.71
N GLU A 35 -27.15 7.04 -40.24
CA GLU A 35 -26.71 8.43 -40.19
C GLU A 35 -27.79 9.48 -40.53
N PRO A 36 -27.70 10.71 -39.98
CA PRO A 36 -28.72 11.73 -40.20
C PRO A 36 -28.62 12.30 -41.62
N ASN A 37 -29.62 12.00 -42.44
CA ASN A 37 -29.85 12.63 -43.73
C ASN A 37 -30.51 14.01 -43.50
N VAL A 38 -29.93 15.08 -44.04
CA VAL A 38 -30.47 16.44 -43.98
C VAL A 38 -31.35 16.67 -45.22
N PRO A 39 -32.67 16.94 -45.08
CA PRO A 39 -33.41 17.58 -46.14
C PRO A 39 -33.48 19.09 -45.88
N THR A 40 -32.94 19.83 -46.84
CA THR A 40 -33.17 21.25 -47.09
C THR A 40 -34.61 21.50 -47.53
N GLY A 41 -35.27 22.54 -47.00
CA GLY A 41 -36.27 23.30 -47.75
C GLY A 41 -37.63 23.60 -47.08
N ASN A 42 -37.66 24.76 -46.40
CA ASN A 42 -38.64 25.84 -46.59
C ASN A 42 -40.12 25.67 -46.14
N GLY A 43 -40.52 26.38 -45.06
CA GLY A 43 -41.92 26.78 -44.84
C GLY A 43 -42.35 27.09 -43.40
N GLY A 44 -42.00 28.27 -42.85
CA GLY A 44 -42.68 28.91 -41.69
C GLY A 44 -42.59 28.21 -40.32
N PRO A 45 -42.75 28.94 -39.19
CA PRO A 45 -42.77 28.29 -37.89
C PRO A 45 -44.05 27.46 -37.77
N ASP A 46 -43.90 26.14 -37.61
CA ASP A 46 -44.98 25.19 -37.32
C ASP A 46 -45.75 25.63 -36.07
N SER A 47 -46.72 26.52 -36.29
CA SER A 47 -47.52 27.16 -35.26
C SER A 47 -48.38 26.13 -34.52
N GLY A 48 -48.65 24.98 -35.16
CA GLY A 48 -49.27 23.81 -34.55
C GLY A 48 -48.34 23.07 -33.60
N LEU A 49 -47.07 22.85 -33.97
CA LEU A 49 -46.11 22.13 -33.13
C LEU A 49 -45.72 22.95 -31.90
N ILE A 50 -45.52 24.27 -32.07
CA ILE A 50 -45.29 25.22 -30.97
C ILE A 50 -46.53 25.32 -30.07
N GLY A 51 -47.73 25.30 -30.67
CA GLY A 51 -48.99 25.25 -29.92
C GLY A 51 -49.11 24.00 -29.06
N GLN A 52 -48.77 22.83 -29.62
CA GLN A 52 -48.77 21.55 -28.91
C GLN A 52 -47.74 21.54 -27.76
N LEU A 53 -46.52 22.03 -28.02
CA LEU A 53 -45.45 22.13 -27.02
C LEU A 53 -45.82 23.08 -25.87
N LEU A 54 -46.50 24.18 -26.17
CA LEU A 54 -46.98 25.11 -25.15
C LEU A 54 -48.11 24.52 -24.29
N ILE A 55 -48.93 23.62 -24.85
CA ILE A 55 -49.95 22.89 -24.10
C ILE A 55 -49.27 21.88 -23.16
N GLU A 56 -48.34 21.07 -23.67
CA GLU A 56 -47.60 20.08 -22.87
C GLU A 56 -46.78 20.72 -21.74
N VAL A 57 -46.12 21.85 -22.02
CA VAL A 57 -45.37 22.61 -21.01
C VAL A 57 -46.30 23.20 -19.94
N LYS A 58 -47.53 23.58 -20.30
CA LYS A 58 -48.53 24.05 -19.33
C LYS A 58 -49.04 22.90 -18.46
N GLU A 59 -49.24 21.72 -19.02
CA GLU A 59 -49.63 20.53 -18.25
C GLU A 59 -48.52 20.09 -17.29
N LEU A 60 -47.28 19.98 -17.76
CA LEU A 60 -46.12 19.69 -16.90
C LEU A 60 -45.93 20.73 -15.79
N ARG A 61 -46.16 22.02 -16.07
CA ARG A 61 -46.15 23.06 -15.04
C ARG A 61 -47.28 22.90 -14.03
N ARG A 62 -48.45 22.42 -14.46
CA ARG A 62 -49.59 22.17 -13.59
C ARG A 62 -49.34 20.95 -12.69
N GLU A 63 -48.74 19.89 -13.23
CA GLU A 63 -48.29 18.73 -12.45
C GLU A 63 -47.17 19.09 -11.47
N LEU A 64 -46.17 19.88 -11.88
CA LEU A 64 -45.14 20.39 -10.99
C LEU A 64 -45.70 21.31 -9.90
N ALA A 65 -46.74 22.09 -10.20
CA ALA A 65 -47.43 22.91 -9.22
C ALA A 65 -48.25 22.06 -8.25
N ALA A 66 -48.90 20.99 -8.72
CA ALA A 66 -49.60 20.02 -7.88
C ALA A 66 -48.63 19.28 -6.94
N LEU A 67 -47.48 18.80 -7.47
CA LEU A 67 -46.43 18.16 -6.68
C LEU A 67 -45.76 19.13 -5.68
N LYS A 68 -45.58 20.41 -6.04
CA LYS A 68 -45.14 21.44 -5.09
C LYS A 68 -46.19 21.77 -4.03
N SER A 69 -47.48 21.69 -4.38
CA SER A 69 -48.57 21.89 -3.44
C SER A 69 -48.71 20.71 -2.48
N GLU A 70 -48.49 19.47 -2.94
CA GLU A 70 -48.39 18.28 -2.08
C GLU A 70 -47.17 18.38 -1.16
N LYS A 71 -46.00 18.79 -1.69
CA LYS A 71 -44.79 19.02 -0.90
C LYS A 71 -44.90 20.19 0.10
N ASN A 72 -45.77 21.17 -0.17
CA ASN A 72 -46.09 22.26 0.76
C ASN A 72 -47.23 21.88 1.75
N GLY A 73 -48.11 20.95 1.39
CA GLY A 73 -49.13 20.38 2.28
C GLY A 73 -48.56 19.34 3.25
N GLU A 74 -47.40 18.76 2.91
CA GLU A 74 -46.61 17.86 3.77
C GLU A 74 -45.51 18.60 4.54
N SER A 75 -45.69 19.91 4.78
CA SER A 75 -44.86 20.69 5.70
C SER A 75 -45.33 20.59 7.17
N ASP A 76 -46.37 19.80 7.45
CA ASP A 76 -46.91 19.58 8.81
C ASP A 76 -46.84 18.11 9.28
N ALA A 77 -46.12 17.25 8.54
CA ALA A 77 -45.62 16.03 9.17
C ALA A 77 -44.64 16.48 10.27
N PRO A 78 -44.78 16.04 11.54
CA PRO A 78 -43.80 16.34 12.56
C PRO A 78 -42.43 15.93 12.00
N ARG A 79 -41.56 16.90 11.70
CA ARG A 79 -40.13 16.59 11.63
C ARG A 79 -39.83 15.81 12.89
N PRO A 80 -39.09 14.70 12.86
CA PRO A 80 -38.65 14.09 14.10
C PRO A 80 -37.93 15.18 14.87
N THR A 81 -38.59 15.71 15.89
CA THR A 81 -38.07 16.76 16.74
C THR A 81 -37.10 16.04 17.63
N ILE A 82 -35.85 15.94 17.17
CA ILE A 82 -34.73 15.60 18.05
C ILE A 82 -34.87 16.57 19.21
N ASP A 83 -35.04 16.04 20.42
CA ASP A 83 -35.19 16.84 21.63
C ASP A 83 -34.03 17.87 21.63
N PRO A 84 -34.28 19.17 21.88
CA PRO A 84 -33.20 20.15 21.94
C PRO A 84 -32.03 19.70 22.83
N ASP A 85 -32.28 18.93 23.90
CA ASP A 85 -31.23 18.34 24.74
C ASP A 85 -30.45 17.22 24.03
N GLU A 86 -31.15 16.31 23.33
CA GLU A 86 -30.56 15.27 22.49
C GLU A 86 -29.73 15.87 21.34
N SER A 87 -30.18 16.98 20.75
CA SER A 87 -29.45 17.69 19.70
C SER A 87 -28.16 18.34 20.22
N GLN A 88 -28.14 18.78 21.48
CA GLN A 88 -26.95 19.33 22.13
C GLN A 88 -25.95 18.23 22.47
N LEU A 89 -26.43 17.09 23.00
CA LEU A 89 -25.62 15.91 23.26
C LEU A 89 -24.94 15.39 21.99
N LEU A 90 -25.70 15.27 20.89
CA LEU A 90 -25.16 14.87 19.59
C LEU A 90 -24.10 15.85 19.06
N ARG A 91 -24.28 17.16 19.26
CA ARG A 91 -23.26 18.16 18.88
C ARG A 91 -21.98 18.01 19.70
N ILE A 92 -22.11 17.78 21.00
CA ILE A 92 -20.96 17.53 21.89
C ILE A 92 -20.21 16.27 21.44
N GLU A 93 -20.94 15.21 21.13
CA GLU A 93 -20.37 13.94 20.68
C GLU A 93 -19.68 14.07 19.31
N ILE A 94 -20.30 14.74 18.34
CA ILE A 94 -19.70 15.04 17.04
C ILE A 94 -18.44 15.89 17.21
N ALA A 95 -18.47 16.92 18.06
CA ALA A 95 -17.30 17.73 18.35
C ALA A 95 -16.17 16.88 18.99
N GLY A 96 -16.53 15.90 19.83
CA GLY A 96 -15.62 14.88 20.36
C GLY A 96 -14.98 14.06 19.25
N MET A 97 -15.78 13.49 18.35
CA MET A 97 -15.29 12.69 17.22
C MET A 97 -14.37 13.49 16.30
N ILE A 98 -14.71 14.75 16.00
CA ILE A 98 -13.87 15.63 15.17
C ILE A 98 -12.50 15.85 15.81
N ARG A 99 -12.44 16.06 17.13
CA ARG A 99 -11.16 16.19 17.85
C ARG A 99 -10.34 14.91 17.78
N SER A 100 -10.96 13.76 18.01
CA SER A 100 -10.27 12.46 17.90
C SER A 100 -9.75 12.21 16.49
N LEU A 101 -10.53 12.57 15.46
CA LEU A 101 -10.11 12.46 14.07
C LEU A 101 -8.93 13.38 13.75
N ALA A 102 -8.96 14.63 14.24
CA ALA A 102 -7.84 15.55 14.07
C ALA A 102 -6.55 15.03 14.73
N MET A 103 -6.68 14.36 15.88
CA MET A 103 -5.54 13.75 16.56
C MET A 103 -4.99 12.54 15.81
N ALA A 104 -5.85 11.60 15.41
CA ALA A 104 -5.44 10.47 14.58
C ALA A 104 -4.77 10.92 13.27
N LYS A 105 -5.25 12.01 12.66
CA LYS A 105 -4.65 12.59 11.47
C LYS A 105 -3.25 13.13 11.71
N ARG A 106 -3.01 13.78 12.85
CA ARG A 106 -1.67 14.25 13.24
C ARG A 106 -0.73 13.07 13.48
N GLU A 107 -1.17 12.05 14.21
CA GLU A 107 -0.36 10.85 14.46
C GLU A 107 0.03 10.13 13.16
N ILE A 108 -0.90 10.00 12.22
CA ILE A 108 -0.61 9.45 10.88
C ILE A 108 0.45 10.29 10.17
N ALA A 109 0.35 11.61 10.23
CA ALA A 109 1.30 12.53 9.59
C ALA A 109 2.70 12.47 10.21
N GLU A 110 2.79 12.20 11.52
CA GLU A 110 4.06 11.97 12.22
C GLU A 110 4.74 10.66 11.80
N ILE A 111 3.96 9.63 11.48
CA ILE A 111 4.49 8.36 10.93
C ILE A 111 4.88 8.51 9.46
N LYS A 112 3.97 9.06 8.64
CA LYS A 112 4.15 9.26 7.20
C LYS A 112 3.40 10.49 6.73
N HIS A 113 4.13 11.57 6.51
CA HIS A 113 3.57 12.78 5.91
C HIS A 113 3.56 12.65 4.38
N PRO A 114 2.44 12.87 3.68
CA PRO A 114 2.35 12.66 2.23
C PRO A 114 3.21 13.63 1.40
N MET A 115 3.64 14.73 2.01
CA MET A 115 4.53 15.73 1.40
C MET A 115 5.96 15.68 1.94
N ALA A 116 6.29 14.74 2.84
CA ALA A 116 7.68 14.55 3.27
C ALA A 116 8.44 13.74 2.22
N ASP A 117 9.71 14.08 2.03
CA ASP A 117 10.59 13.42 1.06
C ASP A 117 11.10 12.07 1.58
N GLU A 118 11.27 11.96 2.91
CA GLU A 118 11.67 10.71 3.57
C GLU A 118 10.53 10.04 4.32
N ASP A 119 10.40 8.72 4.10
CA ASP A 119 9.54 7.84 4.87
C ASP A 119 10.36 7.08 5.91
N ARG A 120 10.13 7.39 7.19
CA ARG A 120 10.79 6.77 8.32
C ARG A 120 10.53 5.27 8.41
N VAL A 121 9.32 4.81 8.09
CA VAL A 121 8.94 3.40 8.12
C VAL A 121 9.68 2.66 7.00
N GLN A 122 9.69 3.25 5.80
CA GLN A 122 10.39 2.68 4.67
C GLN A 122 11.91 2.58 4.91
N ARG A 123 12.51 3.62 5.49
CA ARG A 123 13.93 3.63 5.87
C ARG A 123 14.25 2.52 6.90
N ALA A 124 13.45 2.40 7.94
CA ALA A 124 13.61 1.34 8.94
C ALA A 124 13.47 -0.07 8.33
N THR A 125 12.54 -0.26 7.38
CA THR A 125 12.42 -1.52 6.63
C THR A 125 13.70 -1.83 5.84
N PHE A 126 14.24 -0.85 5.11
CA PHE A 126 15.49 -1.05 4.36
C PHE A 126 16.69 -1.36 5.26
N GLU A 127 16.82 -0.66 6.39
CA GLU A 127 17.87 -0.95 7.37
C GLU A 127 17.76 -2.36 7.94
N LEU A 128 16.54 -2.82 8.27
CA LEU A 128 16.30 -4.18 8.75
C LEU A 128 16.64 -5.25 7.70
N ASP A 129 16.27 -5.04 6.44
CA ASP A 129 16.64 -5.94 5.33
C ASP A 129 18.16 -5.98 5.12
N ALA A 130 18.83 -4.84 5.20
CA ALA A 130 20.29 -4.75 5.11
C ALA A 130 20.99 -5.52 6.24
N ILE A 131 20.46 -5.41 7.48
CA ILE A 131 20.94 -6.19 8.62
C ILE A 131 20.77 -7.68 8.36
N VAL A 132 19.59 -8.13 7.89
CA VAL A 132 19.36 -9.55 7.57
C VAL A 132 20.38 -10.03 6.54
N GLY A 133 20.50 -9.34 5.40
CA GLY A 133 21.43 -9.73 4.35
C GLY A 133 22.90 -9.72 4.80
N ALA A 134 23.31 -8.75 5.63
CA ALA A 134 24.65 -8.73 6.19
C ALA A 134 24.91 -9.88 7.14
N THR A 135 23.95 -10.22 8.00
CA THR A 135 24.07 -11.36 8.92
C THR A 135 24.10 -12.69 8.16
N GLU A 136 23.30 -12.86 7.11
CA GLU A 136 23.35 -14.05 6.24
C GLU A 136 24.73 -14.20 5.59
N ARG A 137 25.27 -13.12 5.01
CA ARG A 137 26.61 -13.13 4.40
C ARG A 137 27.70 -13.43 5.43
N ALA A 138 27.61 -12.86 6.63
CA ALA A 138 28.56 -13.14 7.70
C ALA A 138 28.51 -14.62 8.12
N THR A 139 27.31 -15.18 8.28
CA THR A 139 27.11 -16.60 8.61
C THR A 139 27.68 -17.52 7.53
N HIS A 140 27.41 -17.26 6.25
CA HIS A 140 28.03 -18.02 5.17
C HIS A 140 29.56 -17.98 5.22
N ARG A 141 30.16 -16.80 5.46
CA ARG A 141 31.63 -16.69 5.59
C ARG A 141 32.17 -17.48 6.78
N ILE A 142 31.44 -17.53 7.90
CA ILE A 142 31.80 -18.33 9.08
C ILE A 142 31.73 -19.82 8.74
N LEU A 143 30.66 -20.28 8.12
CA LEU A 143 30.49 -21.68 7.71
C LEU A 143 31.57 -22.11 6.71
N ASP A 144 31.86 -21.28 5.71
CA ASP A 144 32.94 -21.55 4.74
C ASP A 144 34.31 -21.61 5.43
N ALA A 145 34.55 -20.77 6.43
CA ALA A 145 35.80 -20.79 7.20
C ALA A 145 35.91 -22.07 8.04
N SER A 146 34.83 -22.47 8.70
CA SER A 146 34.71 -23.72 9.45
C SER A 146 34.97 -24.94 8.55
N GLU A 147 34.41 -24.97 7.34
CA GLU A 147 34.67 -26.06 6.38
C GLU A 147 36.15 -26.10 5.96
N ARG A 148 36.75 -24.94 5.67
CA ARG A 148 38.20 -24.86 5.35
C ARG A 148 39.08 -25.33 6.52
N ILE A 149 38.69 -25.06 7.76
CA ILE A 149 39.41 -25.55 8.95
C ILE A 149 39.38 -27.08 8.97
N ASN A 150 38.22 -27.70 8.76
CA ASN A 150 38.10 -29.17 8.70
C ASN A 150 38.94 -29.78 7.58
N ILE A 151 38.87 -29.23 6.36
CA ILE A 151 39.69 -29.69 5.23
C ILE A 151 41.19 -29.64 5.56
N ASN A 152 41.63 -28.59 6.26
CA ASN A 152 43.03 -28.48 6.67
C ASN A 152 43.40 -29.46 7.78
N CYS A 153 42.49 -29.73 8.73
CA CYS A 153 42.67 -30.76 9.75
C CYS A 153 42.84 -32.14 9.12
N ASP A 154 42.00 -32.50 8.14
CA ASP A 154 42.09 -33.78 7.42
C ASP A 154 43.40 -33.92 6.64
N LYS A 155 43.86 -32.83 6.01
CA LYS A 155 45.17 -32.79 5.34
C LYS A 155 46.32 -32.98 6.32
N VAL A 156 46.27 -32.32 7.47
CA VAL A 156 47.28 -32.49 8.52
C VAL A 156 47.27 -33.94 8.98
N PHE A 157 46.12 -34.49 9.34
CA PHE A 157 45.97 -35.90 9.76
C PHE A 157 46.57 -36.87 8.74
N SER A 158 46.34 -36.63 7.44
CA SER A 158 46.89 -37.45 6.35
C SER A 158 48.43 -37.38 6.23
N LEU A 159 49.07 -36.31 6.72
CA LEU A 159 50.52 -36.11 6.66
C LEU A 159 51.26 -36.66 7.89
N ILE A 160 50.69 -36.48 9.08
CA ILE A 160 51.30 -36.95 10.35
C ILE A 160 50.93 -38.39 10.71
N GLY A 161 49.82 -38.92 10.19
CA GLY A 161 49.34 -40.26 10.56
C GLY A 161 48.82 -40.32 12.00
N ASP A 162 48.91 -41.50 12.62
CA ASP A 162 48.33 -41.78 13.94
C ASP A 162 49.29 -41.37 15.09
N ASP A 163 49.65 -40.10 15.12
CA ASP A 163 50.47 -39.53 16.20
C ASP A 163 49.66 -39.38 17.50
N GLU A 164 50.10 -40.05 18.56
CA GLU A 164 49.38 -40.15 19.85
C GLU A 164 49.14 -38.79 20.53
N MET A 165 49.99 -37.79 20.26
CA MET A 165 49.84 -36.45 20.83
C MET A 165 49.00 -35.51 19.96
N LEU A 166 49.14 -35.59 18.64
CA LEU A 166 48.48 -34.68 17.70
C LEU A 166 47.06 -35.11 17.33
N SER A 167 46.79 -36.41 17.23
CA SER A 167 45.46 -36.93 16.87
C SER A 167 44.33 -36.44 17.80
N PRO A 168 44.48 -36.42 19.15
CA PRO A 168 43.46 -35.88 20.04
C PRO A 168 43.21 -34.38 19.85
N LEU A 169 44.27 -33.60 19.57
CA LEU A 169 44.14 -32.15 19.35
C LEU A 169 43.35 -31.84 18.08
N ILE A 170 43.59 -32.60 17.00
CA ILE A 170 42.87 -32.45 15.74
C ILE A 170 41.38 -32.83 15.91
N ASN A 171 41.09 -33.92 16.62
CA ASN A 171 39.71 -34.30 16.94
C ASN A 171 38.99 -33.23 17.77
N ASN A 172 39.69 -32.59 18.71
CA ASN A 172 39.12 -31.48 19.47
C ASN A 172 38.80 -30.29 18.55
N ILE A 173 39.68 -29.93 17.62
CA ILE A 173 39.40 -28.87 16.63
C ILE A 173 38.16 -29.21 15.80
N ALA A 174 38.04 -30.44 15.30
CA ALA A 174 36.87 -30.86 14.53
C ALA A 174 35.57 -30.76 15.35
N THR A 175 35.63 -31.07 16.65
CA THR A 175 34.50 -30.94 17.58
C THR A 175 34.10 -29.47 17.80
N GLU A 176 35.07 -28.57 17.94
CA GLU A 176 34.81 -27.13 18.05
C GLU A 176 34.22 -26.57 16.74
N VAL A 177 34.74 -26.99 15.58
CA VAL A 177 34.18 -26.64 14.27
C VAL A 177 32.72 -27.07 14.15
N PHE A 178 32.40 -28.28 14.58
CA PHE A 178 31.01 -28.78 14.58
C PHE A 178 30.11 -27.92 15.49
N THR A 179 30.60 -27.54 16.66
CA THR A 179 29.89 -26.64 17.59
C THR A 179 29.60 -25.27 16.96
N ILE A 180 30.55 -24.70 16.21
CA ILE A 180 30.35 -23.45 15.47
C ILE A 180 29.24 -23.59 14.41
N ILE A 181 29.24 -24.70 13.66
CA ILE A 181 28.23 -24.97 12.63
C ILE A 181 26.83 -25.07 13.27
N GLU A 182 26.70 -25.81 14.38
CA GLU A 182 25.43 -25.93 15.11
C GLU A 182 24.96 -24.58 15.65
N ALA A 183 25.87 -23.75 16.18
CA ALA A 183 25.54 -22.42 16.68
C ALA A 183 25.01 -21.50 15.56
N CYS A 184 25.56 -21.61 14.35
CA CYS A 184 25.11 -20.84 13.18
C CYS A 184 23.70 -21.23 12.71
N ASN A 185 23.19 -22.42 13.05
CA ASN A 185 21.86 -22.89 12.66
C ASN A 185 20.71 -22.04 13.25
N PHE A 186 20.95 -21.32 14.35
CA PHE A 186 19.95 -20.40 14.94
C PHE A 186 19.67 -19.16 14.07
N GLN A 187 20.56 -18.85 13.11
CA GLN A 187 20.43 -17.67 12.27
C GLN A 187 19.21 -17.75 11.33
N ASP A 188 18.83 -18.93 10.85
CA ASP A 188 17.64 -19.10 9.99
C ASP A 188 16.34 -18.66 10.70
N ILE A 189 16.18 -19.02 11.98
CA ILE A 189 15.01 -18.60 12.78
C ILE A 189 15.01 -17.08 13.00
N THR A 190 16.18 -16.48 13.21
CA THR A 190 16.30 -15.04 13.41
C THR A 190 16.00 -14.27 12.12
N GLY A 191 16.55 -14.71 10.98
CA GLY A 191 16.27 -14.13 9.66
C GLY A 191 14.78 -14.17 9.32
N GLN A 192 14.14 -15.32 9.52
CA GLN A 192 12.69 -15.47 9.30
C GLN A 192 11.85 -14.57 10.22
N ARG A 193 12.24 -14.40 11.48
CA ARG A 193 11.53 -13.51 12.42
C ARG A 193 11.65 -12.06 11.99
N ILE A 194 12.84 -11.61 11.63
CA ILE A 194 13.05 -10.23 11.14
C ILE A 194 12.26 -10.02 9.84
N TYR A 195 12.30 -10.97 8.92
CA TYR A 195 11.49 -10.91 7.70
C TYR A 195 9.98 -10.75 7.98
N ARG A 196 9.44 -11.46 8.98
CA ARG A 196 8.03 -11.29 9.39
C ARG A 196 7.76 -9.91 9.98
N VAL A 197 8.70 -9.32 10.72
CA VAL A 197 8.60 -7.95 11.23
C VAL A 197 8.58 -6.97 10.07
N VAL A 198 9.50 -7.10 9.11
CA VAL A 198 9.53 -6.28 7.88
C VAL A 198 8.21 -6.35 7.12
N LYS A 199 7.66 -7.55 6.88
CA LYS A 199 6.35 -7.70 6.23
C LYS A 199 5.19 -7.09 7.01
N THR A 200 5.30 -7.04 8.32
CA THR A 200 4.31 -6.37 9.16
C THR A 200 4.39 -4.84 9.01
N LEU A 201 5.61 -4.29 8.96
CA LEU A 201 5.84 -2.87 8.72
C LEU A 201 5.36 -2.43 7.33
N GLU A 202 5.67 -3.20 6.29
CA GLU A 202 5.15 -2.96 4.92
C GLU A 202 3.61 -2.95 4.90
N PHE A 203 2.96 -3.89 5.60
CA PHE A 203 1.51 -3.93 5.70
C PHE A 203 0.92 -2.70 6.40
N ILE A 204 1.55 -2.24 7.48
CA ILE A 204 1.16 -1.01 8.19
C ILE A 204 1.31 0.20 7.27
N GLU A 205 2.42 0.30 6.55
CA GLU A 205 2.69 1.38 5.60
C GLU A 205 1.61 1.45 4.50
N ASP A 206 1.25 0.30 3.92
CA ASP A 206 0.18 0.20 2.92
C ASP A 206 -1.18 0.62 3.46
N ARG A 207 -1.46 0.35 4.74
CA ARG A 207 -2.70 0.78 5.38
C ARG A 207 -2.71 2.30 5.60
N ILE A 208 -1.59 2.87 6.00
CA ILE A 208 -1.42 4.32 6.16
C ILE A 208 -1.60 5.02 4.81
N LYS A 209 -0.97 4.52 3.73
CA LYS A 209 -1.16 5.05 2.37
C LYS A 209 -2.63 5.11 1.98
N LYS A 210 -3.40 4.04 2.22
CA LYS A 210 -4.84 4.01 1.93
C LYS A 210 -5.64 5.04 2.73
N ILE A 211 -5.27 5.30 3.99
CA ILE A 211 -5.92 6.33 4.81
C ILE A 211 -5.62 7.72 4.23
N ILE A 212 -4.36 7.98 3.89
CA ILE A 212 -3.93 9.22 3.25
C ILE A 212 -4.65 9.43 1.92
N GLU A 213 -4.75 8.40 1.08
CA GLU A 213 -5.49 8.43 -0.19
C GLU A 213 -6.97 8.77 0.02
N THR A 214 -7.59 8.23 1.08
CA THR A 214 -9.00 8.46 1.39
C THR A 214 -9.27 9.91 1.81
N TRP A 215 -8.37 10.54 2.55
CA TRP A 215 -8.50 11.95 2.96
C TRP A 215 -7.96 12.93 1.90
N GLY A 216 -7.07 12.48 1.04
CA GLY A 216 -6.36 13.30 0.07
C GLY A 216 -5.19 14.06 0.69
N VAL A 217 -4.16 14.32 -0.12
CA VAL A 217 -2.92 15.00 0.30
C VAL A 217 -3.21 16.40 0.87
N SER A 218 -4.17 17.12 0.30
CA SER A 218 -4.57 18.46 0.75
C SER A 218 -5.08 18.48 2.18
N ALA A 219 -5.61 17.36 2.70
CA ALA A 219 -6.01 17.30 4.10
C ALA A 219 -4.79 17.51 5.01
N PHE A 220 -3.60 17.05 4.64
CA PHE A 220 -2.42 17.12 5.50
C PHE A 220 -1.59 18.39 5.32
N ALA A 221 -1.93 19.26 4.36
CA ALA A 221 -1.12 20.43 4.00
C ALA A 221 -0.87 21.41 5.16
N ASP A 222 -1.78 21.48 6.13
CA ASP A 222 -1.70 22.38 7.29
C ASP A 222 -0.85 21.80 8.44
N LEU A 223 -0.42 20.53 8.32
CA LEU A 223 0.38 19.86 9.34
C LEU A 223 1.88 20.09 9.10
N PRO A 224 2.69 20.20 10.17
CA PRO A 224 4.12 20.35 10.03
C PRO A 224 4.74 19.12 9.37
N LEU A 225 5.70 19.34 8.49
CA LEU A 225 6.53 18.26 7.98
C LEU A 225 7.36 17.68 9.14
N PRO A 226 7.45 16.34 9.24
CA PRO A 226 8.33 15.70 10.21
C PRO A 226 9.78 16.15 9.95
N GLN A 227 10.51 16.46 11.01
CA GLN A 227 11.93 16.73 10.92
C GLN A 227 12.64 15.42 10.60
N THR A 228 13.39 15.38 9.50
CA THR A 228 14.29 14.27 9.24
C THR A 228 15.38 14.29 10.31
N ASP A 229 15.48 13.22 11.10
CA ASP A 229 16.64 12.99 11.96
C ASP A 229 17.87 12.84 11.04
N VAL A 230 18.55 13.96 10.77
CA VAL A 230 19.88 13.94 10.14
C VAL A 230 20.78 13.33 11.20
N VAL A 231 21.10 12.05 11.05
CA VAL A 231 22.14 11.41 11.85
C VAL A 231 23.45 12.11 11.48
N VAL A 232 23.82 13.11 12.30
CA VAL A 232 25.15 13.70 12.23
C VAL A 232 26.10 12.60 12.67
N HIS A 233 26.74 11.94 11.70
CA HIS A 233 27.82 10.99 11.95
C HIS A 233 28.95 11.75 12.65
N THR A 234 28.97 11.72 13.98
CA THR A 234 30.11 12.17 14.75
C THR A 234 31.16 11.08 14.67
N THR A 235 32.40 11.47 14.40
CA THR A 235 33.55 10.61 14.10
C THR A 235 33.96 9.64 15.21
N ASP A 236 33.28 9.66 16.36
CA ASP A 236 33.58 8.85 17.55
C ASP A 236 32.72 7.58 17.66
N ALA A 237 31.75 7.40 16.76
CA ALA A 237 30.89 6.22 16.72
C ALA A 237 31.30 5.28 15.58
N LEU A 238 32.52 4.72 15.62
CA LEU A 238 32.90 3.57 14.77
C LEU A 238 32.20 2.28 15.26
N VAL A 239 30.88 2.31 15.30
CA VAL A 239 30.00 1.12 15.36
C VAL A 239 29.01 1.26 14.22
N ASP A 240 29.52 1.54 13.02
CA ASP A 240 28.69 1.49 11.83
C ASP A 240 28.36 0.02 11.58
N GLY A 241 27.07 -0.29 11.73
CA GLY A 241 26.50 -1.50 11.18
C GLY A 241 26.73 -1.57 9.66
N PRO A 242 26.35 -2.68 9.02
CA PRO A 242 26.45 -2.81 7.57
C PRO A 242 25.80 -1.61 6.87
N GLN A 243 26.60 -0.79 6.18
CA GLN A 243 26.09 0.35 5.42
C GLN A 243 25.15 -0.15 4.31
N LEU A 244 24.05 0.58 4.09
CA LEU A 244 23.19 0.39 2.94
C LEU A 244 24.02 0.56 1.66
N GLU A 245 23.90 -0.36 0.70
CA GLU A 245 24.68 -0.33 -0.55
C GLU A 245 24.51 0.98 -1.34
N SER A 246 23.37 1.66 -1.17
CA SER A 246 23.10 2.98 -1.78
C SER A 246 23.81 4.15 -1.10
N ALA A 247 24.34 3.96 0.11
CA ALA A 247 25.05 4.97 0.90
C ALA A 247 26.56 4.65 1.04
N ALA A 248 27.01 3.52 0.47
CA ALA A 248 28.42 3.17 0.47
C ALA A 248 29.19 4.10 -0.47
N LEU A 249 30.16 4.84 0.08
CA LEU A 249 31.11 5.61 -0.73
C LEU A 249 31.85 4.67 -1.67
N SER A 250 31.90 4.99 -2.95
CA SER A 250 32.64 4.17 -3.90
C SER A 250 34.14 4.36 -3.68
N GLN A 251 34.96 3.36 -4.05
CA GLN A 251 36.42 3.49 -3.97
C GLN A 251 36.94 4.70 -4.77
N ALA A 252 36.26 5.06 -5.87
CA ALA A 252 36.59 6.26 -6.63
C ALA A 252 36.33 7.56 -5.86
N ASP A 253 35.29 7.60 -5.01
CA ASP A 253 34.99 8.76 -4.15
C ASP A 253 36.02 8.87 -3.01
N ILE A 254 36.49 7.74 -2.49
CA ILE A 254 37.57 7.69 -1.49
C ILE A 254 38.88 8.18 -2.10
N ASP A 255 39.23 7.71 -3.29
CA ASP A 255 40.45 8.10 -3.97
C ASP A 255 40.45 9.60 -4.33
N ALA A 256 39.29 10.20 -4.61
CA ALA A 256 39.14 11.64 -4.84
C ALA A 256 39.29 12.51 -3.56
N LEU A 257 39.14 11.93 -2.38
CA LEU A 257 39.30 12.60 -1.08
C LEU A 257 40.76 12.61 -0.59
N PHE A 258 41.57 11.66 -1.04
CA PHE A 258 42.96 11.47 -0.60
C PHE A 258 44.01 11.59 -1.72
N GLY A 259 43.57 11.85 -2.96
CA GLY A 259 44.40 11.98 -4.17
C GLY A 259 44.68 13.43 -4.58
#